data_AF-A0A0H2S9Y0-F1
#
_entry.id   AF-A0A0H2S9Y0-F1
#
_cell.length_a   1.000
_cell.length_b   1.000
_cell.length_c   1.000
_cell.angle_alpha   90.00
_cell.angle_beta   90.00
_cell.angle_gamma   90.00
#
_symmetry.space_group_name_H-M   'P 1'
#
loop_
_entity.id
_entity.type
_entity.pdbx_description
1 polymer ?
#
loop_
_entity_poly.entity_id
_entity_poly.type
_entity_poly.pdbx_seq_one_letter_code
_entity_poly.pdbx_strand_id
1 'polypeptide(L)'
;MNIDEILKMTKTELKKKTFKEITEMLELISQIFQKNGSELDIEYALEIYKKGLDLLLLAKEKLVIAKEEKEKIDKRFEEIKMKFEN
;
A
#
# COMPACT_ATOMS: atom_id res chain seq x y z
N MET A 1 16.34 -0.54 -2.36
CA MET A 1 15.29 -1.24 -3.10
C MET A 1 15.16 -0.60 -4.46
N ASN A 2 15.24 -1.37 -5.53
CA ASN A 2 15.09 -0.90 -6.91
C ASN A 2 13.84 -1.52 -7.56
N ILE A 3 13.53 -1.11 -8.80
CA ILE A 3 12.32 -1.55 -9.49
C ILE A 3 12.32 -3.04 -9.85
N ASP A 4 13.47 -3.59 -10.24
CA ASP A 4 13.58 -5.00 -10.63
C ASP A 4 13.37 -5.92 -9.43
N GLU A 5 13.82 -5.51 -8.25
CA GLU A 5 13.51 -6.19 -6.98
C GLU A 5 12.00 -6.21 -6.73
N ILE A 6 11.31 -5.07 -6.91
CA ILE A 6 9.85 -4.96 -6.72
C ILE A 6 9.08 -5.83 -7.72
N LEU A 7 9.50 -5.85 -8.98
CA LEU A 7 8.87 -6.64 -10.05
C LEU A 7 8.90 -8.14 -9.72
N LYS A 8 10.03 -8.62 -9.17
CA LYS A 8 10.24 -10.03 -8.80
C LYS A 8 9.49 -10.46 -7.54
N MET A 9 9.04 -9.53 -6.69
CA MET A 9 8.31 -9.89 -5.48
C MET A 9 6.97 -10.56 -5.79
N THR A 10 6.74 -11.69 -5.15
CA THR A 10 5.47 -12.41 -5.19
C THR A 10 4.41 -11.67 -4.37
N LYS A 11 3.13 -11.91 -4.68
CA LYS A 11 2.01 -11.35 -3.92
C LYS A 11 2.08 -11.69 -2.42
N THR A 12 2.58 -12.88 -2.08
CA THR A 12 2.75 -13.33 -0.69
C THR A 12 3.82 -12.53 0.04
N GLU A 13 4.95 -12.23 -0.62
CA GLU A 13 5.99 -11.38 -0.04
C GLU A 13 5.51 -9.94 0.13
N LEU A 14 4.81 -9.40 -0.87
CA LEU A 14 4.23 -8.06 -0.81
C LEU A 14 3.21 -7.92 0.32
N LYS A 15 2.38 -8.94 0.59
CA LYS A 15 1.42 -8.93 1.69
C LYS A 15 2.07 -8.75 3.08
N LYS A 16 3.29 -9.26 3.26
CA LYS A 16 4.07 -9.15 4.51
C LYS A 16 4.63 -7.75 4.73
N LYS A 17 4.67 -6.90 3.71
CA LYS A 17 5.17 -5.54 3.82
C LYS A 17 4.25 -4.64 4.63
N THR A 18 4.83 -3.68 5.32
CA THR A 18 4.10 -2.62 6.02
C THR A 18 3.45 -1.68 5.01
N PHE A 19 2.45 -0.90 5.45
CA PHE A 19 1.86 0.13 4.59
C PHE A 19 2.91 1.13 4.09
N LYS A 20 3.82 1.56 4.97
CA LYS A 20 4.93 2.46 4.64
C LYS A 20 5.84 1.90 3.54
N GLU A 21 6.28 0.65 3.66
CA GLU A 21 7.11 0.03 2.61
C GLU A 21 6.38 -0.06 1.27
N ILE A 22 5.09 -0.39 1.27
CA ILE A 22 4.27 -0.43 0.04
C ILE A 22 4.19 0.97 -0.59
N THR A 23 3.99 2.02 0.22
CA THR A 23 3.95 3.40 -0.30
C THR A 23 5.30 3.85 -0.85
N GLU A 24 6.42 3.43 -0.25
CA GLU A 24 7.76 3.73 -0.76
C GLU A 24 8.02 3.05 -2.13
N MET A 25 7.53 1.82 -2.31
CA MET A 25 7.58 1.12 -3.60
C MET A 25 6.73 1.84 -4.66
N LEU A 26 5.53 2.30 -4.31
CA LEU A 26 4.65 3.07 -5.20
C LEU A 26 5.28 4.40 -5.60
N GLU A 27 5.93 5.09 -4.67
CA GLU A 27 6.67 6.32 -4.92
C GLU A 27 7.81 6.09 -5.92
N LEU A 28 8.57 5.00 -5.76
CA LEU A 28 9.61 4.64 -6.71
C LEU A 28 9.05 4.38 -8.12
N ILE A 29 7.94 3.67 -8.23
CA ILE A 29 7.24 3.44 -9.51
C ILE A 29 6.83 4.78 -10.13
N SER A 30 6.23 5.68 -9.35
CA SER A 30 5.83 7.02 -9.81
C SER A 30 7.02 7.80 -10.37
N GLN A 31 8.15 7.79 -9.65
CA GLN A 31 9.38 8.48 -10.07
C GLN A 31 9.95 7.95 -11.39
N ILE A 32 9.82 6.64 -11.65
CA ILE A 32 10.29 6.02 -12.90
C ILE A 32 9.48 6.54 -14.09
N PHE A 33 8.15 6.58 -13.97
CA PHE A 33 7.30 7.14 -15.03
C PHE A 33 7.51 8.64 -15.23
N GLN A 34 7.77 9.39 -14.15
CA GLN A 34 8.03 10.83 -14.25
C GLN A 34 9.38 11.15 -14.91
N LYS A 35 10.44 10.39 -14.61
CA LYS A 35 11.79 10.65 -15.12
C LYS A 35 12.04 10.09 -16.50
N ASN A 36 11.50 8.90 -16.78
CA ASN A 36 11.86 8.11 -17.97
C ASN A 36 10.63 7.76 -18.84
N GLY A 37 9.46 8.37 -18.58
CA GLY A 37 8.18 7.95 -19.17
C GLY A 37 8.14 7.86 -20.69
N SER A 38 8.84 8.74 -21.40
CA SER A 38 8.91 8.74 -22.87
C SER A 38 9.97 7.80 -23.46
N GLU A 39 10.89 7.30 -22.62
CA GLU A 39 12.03 6.45 -23.04
C GLU A 39 11.89 5.00 -22.55
N LEU A 40 10.88 4.72 -21.71
CA LEU A 40 10.58 3.38 -21.24
C LEU A 40 10.03 2.52 -22.37
N ASP A 41 10.61 1.34 -22.53
CA ASP A 41 10.03 0.29 -23.35
C ASP A 41 8.60 -0.02 -22.89
N ILE A 42 7.68 -0.18 -23.87
CA ILE A 42 6.25 -0.31 -23.60
C ILE A 42 5.94 -1.58 -22.81
N GLU A 43 6.60 -2.70 -23.10
CA GLU A 43 6.36 -3.95 -22.38
C GLU A 43 6.80 -3.81 -20.92
N TYR A 44 7.98 -3.23 -20.70
CA TYR A 44 8.50 -2.98 -19.36
C TYR A 44 7.64 -1.98 -18.57
N ALA A 45 7.19 -0.90 -19.20
CA ALA A 45 6.25 0.04 -18.62
C ALA A 45 4.94 -0.65 -18.17
N LEU A 46 4.44 -1.58 -18.98
CA LEU A 46 3.21 -2.32 -18.69
C LEU A 46 3.38 -3.30 -17.52
N GLU A 47 4.55 -3.91 -17.37
CA GLU A 47 4.91 -4.73 -16.20
C GLU A 47 4.95 -3.90 -14.91
N ILE A 48 5.63 -2.75 -14.94
CA ILE A 48 5.70 -1.82 -13.82
C ILE A 48 4.29 -1.37 -13.41
N TYR A 49 3.45 -1.03 -14.39
CA TYR A 49 2.08 -0.58 -14.13
C TYR A 49 1.25 -1.66 -13.45
N LYS A 50 1.30 -2.91 -13.94
CA LYS A 50 0.61 -4.06 -13.32
C LYS A 50 1.06 -4.25 -11.86
N LYS A 51 2.37 -4.17 -11.60
CA LYS A 51 2.89 -4.29 -10.24
C LYS A 51 2.47 -3.12 -9.34
N GLY A 52 2.43 -1.91 -9.88
CA GLY A 52 1.89 -0.73 -9.18
C GLY A 52 0.43 -0.93 -8.78
N LEU A 53 -0.40 -1.51 -9.65
CA LEU A 53 -1.78 -1.84 -9.34
C LEU A 53 -1.89 -2.87 -8.19
N ASP A 54 -1.08 -3.92 -8.20
CA ASP A 54 -1.03 -4.89 -7.10
C ASP A 54 -0.70 -4.22 -5.76
N LEU A 55 0.30 -3.33 -5.75
CA LEU A 55 0.70 -2.57 -4.57
C LEU A 55 -0.43 -1.65 -4.07
N LEU A 56 -1.14 -0.95 -4.97
CA LEU A 56 -2.28 -0.10 -4.62
C LEU A 56 -3.42 -0.89 -3.98
N LEU A 57 -3.73 -2.08 -4.51
CA LEU A 57 -4.74 -2.95 -3.92
C LEU A 57 -4.34 -3.40 -2.51
N LEU A 58 -3.08 -3.77 -2.30
CA LEU A 58 -2.58 -4.14 -0.98
C LEU A 58 -2.57 -2.96 0.00
N ALA A 59 -2.22 -1.77 -0.47
CA ALA A 59 -2.29 -0.54 0.34
C ALA A 59 -3.74 -0.28 0.79
N LYS A 60 -4.71 -0.39 -0.14
CA LYS A 60 -6.14 -0.26 0.16
C LYS A 60 -6.61 -1.29 1.17
N GLU A 61 -6.26 -2.56 1.01
CA GLU A 61 -6.61 -3.62 1.97
C GLU A 61 -6.14 -3.27 3.40
N LYS A 62 -4.89 -2.80 3.54
CA LYS A 62 -4.35 -2.40 4.85
C LYS A 62 -5.07 -1.18 5.45
N LEU A 63 -5.46 -0.21 4.63
CA LEU A 63 -6.22 0.95 5.09
C LEU A 63 -7.63 0.58 5.57
N VAL A 64 -8.30 -0.36 4.90
CA VAL A 64 -9.60 -0.87 5.34
C VAL A 64 -9.47 -1.52 6.72
N ILE A 65 -8.48 -2.39 6.91
CA ILE A 65 -8.21 -3.02 8.22
C ILE A 65 -7.93 -1.95 9.29
N ALA A 66 -7.08 -0.97 9.00
CA ALA A 66 -6.75 0.09 9.95
C ALA A 66 -7.98 0.92 10.34
N LYS A 67 -8.88 1.19 9.38
CA LYS A 67 -10.13 1.89 9.63
C LYS A 67 -11.06 1.08 10.55
N GLU A 68 -11.25 -0.20 10.27
CA GLU A 68 -12.08 -1.09 11.08
C GLU A 68 -11.57 -1.22 12.52
N GLU A 69 -10.25 -1.33 12.71
CA GLU A 69 -9.65 -1.39 14.05
C GLU A 69 -9.83 -0.07 14.81
N LYS A 70 -9.70 1.08 14.12
CA LYS A 70 -9.99 2.39 14.72
C LYS A 70 -11.45 2.47 15.19
N GLU A 71 -12.41 2.07 14.34
CA GLU A 71 -13.83 2.10 14.69
C GLU A 71 -14.16 1.23 15.92
N LYS A 72 -13.52 0.06 16.07
CA LYS A 72 -13.66 -0.78 17.26
C LYS A 72 -13.12 -0.11 18.51
N ILE A 73 -11.96 0.55 18.40
CA ILE A 73 -11.33 1.28 19.51
C ILE A 73 -12.23 2.45 19.93
N ASP A 74 -12.71 3.24 18.98
CA ASP A 74 -13.60 4.39 19.22
C ASP A 74 -14.88 3.94 19.94
N LYS A 75 -15.52 2.85 19.46
CA LYS A 75 -16.71 2.29 20.12
C LYS A 75 -16.44 1.87 21.57
N ARG A 76 -15.34 1.14 21.80
CA ARG A 76 -14.96 0.68 23.14
C ARG A 76 -14.63 1.85 24.06
N PHE A 77 -14.02 2.91 23.54
CA PHE A 77 -13.73 4.12 24.29
C PHE A 77 -15.02 4.81 24.75
N GLU A 78 -16.00 5.00 23.87
CA GLU A 78 -17.29 5.59 24.22
C GLU A 78 -18.06 4.74 25.24
N GLU A 79 -18.08 3.41 25.09
CA GLU A 79 -18.70 2.50 26.07
C GLU A 79 -18.07 2.61 27.47
N ILE A 80 -16.75 2.78 27.54
CA ILE A 80 -16.04 2.98 28.80
C ILE A 80 -16.39 4.34 29.38
N LYS A 81 -16.31 5.41 28.58
CA LYS A 81 -16.61 6.77 29.01
C LYS A 81 -18.01 6.89 29.61
N MET A 82 -19.03 6.33 28.96
CA MET A 82 -20.42 6.33 29.47
C MET A 82 -20.58 5.63 30.83
N LYS A 83 -19.73 4.66 31.17
CA LYS A 83 -19.77 3.97 32.47
C LYS A 83 -19.14 4.77 33.61
N PHE A 84 -18.29 5.75 33.31
CA PHE A 84 -17.61 6.59 34.31
C PHE A 84 -18.24 7.97 34.45
N GLU A 85 -19.09 8.37 33.50
CA GLU A 85 -19.87 9.62 33.56
C GLU A 85 -21.28 9.43 34.15
N ASN A 86 -21.70 8.18 34.43
CA ASN A 86 -22.89 7.81 35.21
C ASN A 86 -22.50 7.30 36.60
#